data_AF-A0A937BJM9-F1
#
_entry.id   AF-A0A937BJM9-F1
#
_cell.length_a   1.000
_cell.length_b   1.000
_cell.length_c   1.000
_cell.angle_alpha   90.00
_cell.angle_beta   90.00
_cell.angle_gamma   90.00
#
_symmetry.space_group_name_H-M   'P 1'
#
loop_
_entity.id
_entity.type
_entity.pdbx_description
1 polymer ?
#
loop_
_entity_poly.entity_id
_entity_poly.type
_entity_poly.pdbx_seq_one_letter_code
_entity_poly.pdbx_strand_id
1 'polypeptide(L)'
;MNNADTSIYEIADQLRETIPTPYYLIDESRLLRNLEKIQRVREISGAKAVLALKCFSTWAVFDLMKKYMDGTTSSSLFEAKLGAEKFGKEVHAYSVAWSADEIKAVRPLATKIIFNSLSQLKLFLPEVKGLPLGLRINPGVSHSHFDLADPAREFSRLGVISLDEILPMASALSGAMFHCQCENDDLESFCRIVDHIAKRYGPLLEKLEWVSLGGGIYFTKEGYPLDAFARKIKEFSQRFDVQVYLEPGETAVTRSGFLVTKVLDIVHNGMDVAIVDAAVETHMLDLLIYSTDAKMEPMPEGPHAYALAGRTCLAGDVFGKYSFPVQLQVGDLIPFSDAAGYTMVKKNWFNGVAMPSIAVRRLDGRVDVVKRFTYDDYVASLS
;
A
#
# COMPACT_ATOMS: atom_id res chain seq x y z
N MET A 1 7.34 15.19 25.47
CA MET A 1 7.05 13.76 25.71
C MET A 1 6.73 13.14 24.38
N ASN A 2 7.37 12.03 24.01
CA ASN A 2 7.16 11.40 22.70
C ASN A 2 5.76 10.79 22.67
N ASN A 3 4.85 11.39 21.90
CA ASN A 3 3.41 11.08 21.86
C ASN A 3 3.08 9.76 21.10
N ALA A 4 4.11 8.94 20.84
CA ALA A 4 4.10 7.80 19.93
C ALA A 4 3.87 6.45 20.64
N ASP A 5 3.87 6.46 21.98
CA ASP A 5 3.68 5.29 22.84
C ASP A 5 2.26 5.21 23.42
N THR A 6 1.45 6.25 23.24
CA THR A 6 0.03 6.23 23.63
C THR A 6 -0.69 5.12 22.86
N SER A 7 -1.44 4.32 23.60
CA SER A 7 -2.21 3.22 23.02
C SER A 7 -3.33 3.76 22.13
N ILE A 8 -3.65 3.06 21.03
CA ILE A 8 -4.78 3.44 20.19
C ILE A 8 -6.10 3.41 20.96
N TYR A 9 -6.25 2.52 21.94
CA TYR A 9 -7.44 2.47 22.80
C TYR A 9 -7.60 3.76 23.63
N GLU A 10 -6.51 4.29 24.18
CA GLU A 10 -6.51 5.56 24.92
C GLU A 10 -6.81 6.74 24.00
N ILE A 11 -6.21 6.76 22.79
CA ILE A 11 -6.48 7.80 21.78
C ILE A 11 -7.96 7.76 21.34
N ALA A 12 -8.50 6.57 21.09
CA ALA A 12 -9.89 6.39 20.70
C ALA A 12 -10.84 6.88 21.81
N ASP A 13 -10.54 6.56 23.07
CA ASP A 13 -11.34 7.01 24.21
C ASP A 13 -11.33 8.53 24.38
N GLN A 14 -10.17 9.17 24.22
CA GLN A 14 -10.05 10.63 24.22
C GLN A 14 -10.88 11.30 23.11
N LEU A 15 -11.06 10.62 21.99
CA LEU A 15 -11.78 11.14 20.82
C LEU A 15 -13.26 10.77 20.80
N ARG A 16 -13.73 9.91 21.73
CA ARG A 16 -15.08 9.33 21.78
C ARG A 16 -16.21 10.35 21.57
N GLU A 17 -16.12 11.51 22.23
CA GLU A 17 -17.14 12.56 22.17
C GLU A 17 -16.97 13.55 21.01
N THR A 18 -15.85 13.48 20.28
CA THR A 18 -15.49 14.46 19.24
C THR A 18 -15.62 13.92 17.82
N ILE A 19 -15.39 12.63 17.62
CA ILE A 19 -15.44 11.98 16.31
C ILE A 19 -16.36 10.75 16.40
N PRO A 20 -17.51 10.77 15.71
CA PRO A 20 -18.39 9.61 15.69
C PRO A 20 -17.74 8.45 14.93
N THR A 21 -17.89 7.24 15.45
CA THR A 21 -17.51 5.99 14.79
C THR A 21 -18.49 5.62 13.67
N PRO A 22 -18.04 4.84 12.65
CA PRO A 22 -16.65 4.41 12.45
C PRO A 22 -15.78 5.52 11.83
N TYR A 23 -14.47 5.47 12.07
CA TYR A 23 -13.50 6.32 11.39
C TYR A 23 -12.13 5.66 11.23
N TYR A 24 -11.45 5.95 10.11
CA TYR A 24 -10.02 5.69 9.98
C TYR A 24 -9.25 6.79 10.69
N LEU A 25 -8.31 6.41 11.54
CA LEU A 25 -7.36 7.33 12.17
C LEU A 25 -5.95 7.04 11.67
N ILE A 26 -5.34 7.99 10.98
CA ILE A 26 -3.92 7.96 10.61
C ILE A 26 -3.14 8.73 11.67
N ASP A 27 -2.15 8.10 12.29
CA ASP A 27 -1.26 8.76 13.26
C ASP A 27 0.07 9.13 12.59
N GLU A 28 0.31 10.44 12.41
CA GLU A 28 1.52 10.96 11.80
C GLU A 28 2.80 10.58 12.57
N SER A 29 2.73 10.41 13.89
CA SER A 29 3.88 10.02 14.70
C SER A 29 4.28 8.57 14.42
N ARG A 30 3.30 7.70 14.20
CA ARG A 30 3.52 6.30 13.81
C ARG A 30 3.98 6.19 12.36
N LEU A 31 3.38 6.97 11.47
CA LEU A 31 3.78 7.08 10.06
C LEU A 31 5.23 7.57 9.93
N LEU A 32 5.62 8.59 10.72
CA LEU A 32 6.97 9.15 10.71
C LEU A 32 8.05 8.10 10.98
N ARG A 33 7.82 7.15 11.91
CA ARG A 33 8.78 6.06 12.18
C ARG A 33 9.07 5.20 10.95
N ASN A 34 8.07 4.97 10.10
CA ASN A 34 8.26 4.24 8.85
C ASN A 34 9.03 5.11 7.83
N LEU A 35 8.67 6.38 7.75
CA LEU A 35 9.31 7.35 6.84
C LEU A 35 10.79 7.58 7.16
N GLU A 36 11.18 7.60 8.43
CA GLU A 36 12.58 7.68 8.87
C GLU A 36 13.39 6.45 8.43
N LYS A 37 12.81 5.24 8.49
CA LYS A 37 13.43 4.03 7.95
C LYS A 37 13.59 4.09 6.43
N ILE A 38 12.57 4.60 5.72
CA ILE A 38 12.64 4.83 4.26
C ILE A 38 13.77 5.82 3.94
N GLN A 39 13.88 6.91 4.68
CA GLN A 39 14.96 7.89 4.52
C GLN A 39 16.34 7.26 4.73
N ARG A 40 16.53 6.48 5.80
CA ARG A 40 17.80 5.78 6.04
C ARG A 40 18.19 4.84 4.89
N VAL A 41 17.23 4.11 4.31
CA VAL A 41 17.48 3.28 3.13
C VAL A 41 17.93 4.15 1.95
N ARG A 42 17.23 5.25 1.66
CA ARG A 42 17.58 6.18 0.57
C ARG A 42 19.00 6.73 0.74
N GLU A 43 19.35 7.17 1.94
CA GLU A 43 20.65 7.76 2.25
C GLU A 43 21.81 6.76 2.11
N ILE A 44 21.64 5.53 2.61
CA ILE A 44 22.68 4.51 2.55
C ILE A 44 22.82 3.95 1.13
N SER A 45 21.70 3.67 0.46
CA SER A 45 21.68 2.96 -0.82
C SER A 45 21.85 3.86 -2.04
N GLY A 46 21.45 5.13 -1.96
CA GLY A 46 21.26 6.01 -3.11
C GLY A 46 19.99 5.72 -3.91
N ALA A 47 19.17 4.74 -3.51
CA ALA A 47 17.89 4.47 -4.14
C ALA A 47 16.88 5.57 -3.84
N LYS A 48 15.93 5.75 -4.76
CA LYS A 48 14.77 6.62 -4.58
C LYS A 48 13.56 5.81 -4.13
N ALA A 49 12.69 6.40 -3.33
CA ALA A 49 11.46 5.77 -2.87
C ALA A 49 10.25 6.53 -3.40
N VAL A 50 9.40 5.87 -4.21
CA VAL A 50 8.16 6.45 -4.74
C VAL A 50 6.95 5.74 -4.13
N LEU A 51 6.02 6.47 -3.54
CA LEU A 51 4.86 5.90 -2.85
C LEU A 51 3.96 5.15 -3.83
N ALA A 52 3.62 3.90 -3.53
CA ALA A 52 2.67 3.12 -4.31
C ALA A 52 1.21 3.50 -3.98
N LEU A 53 0.60 4.34 -4.83
CA LEU A 53 -0.72 4.91 -4.57
C LEU A 53 -1.86 3.88 -4.50
N LYS A 54 -1.71 2.74 -5.19
CA LYS A 54 -2.65 1.61 -5.12
C LYS A 54 -2.83 1.05 -3.71
N CYS A 55 -1.83 1.22 -2.85
CA CYS A 55 -1.85 0.79 -1.45
C CYS A 55 -2.40 1.89 -0.55
N PHE A 56 -1.93 3.12 -0.74
CA PHE A 56 -2.31 4.25 0.08
C PHE A 56 -2.36 5.54 -0.73
N SER A 57 -3.55 6.16 -0.78
CA SER A 57 -3.79 7.40 -1.52
C SER A 57 -4.48 8.49 -0.68
N THR A 58 -4.47 8.36 0.65
CA THR A 58 -5.04 9.37 1.56
C THR A 58 -4.14 10.60 1.61
N TRP A 59 -4.34 11.48 0.63
CA TRP A 59 -3.45 12.61 0.33
C TRP A 59 -3.28 13.64 1.46
N ALA A 60 -4.10 13.58 2.51
CA ALA A 60 -4.07 14.45 3.68
C ALA A 60 -2.76 14.43 4.49
N VAL A 61 -1.93 13.40 4.28
CA VAL A 61 -0.62 13.24 4.94
C VAL A 61 0.55 13.30 3.95
N PHE A 62 0.30 13.61 2.67
CA PHE A 62 1.37 13.69 1.65
C PHE A 62 2.38 14.79 1.95
N ASP A 63 1.99 15.88 2.62
CA ASP A 63 2.93 16.93 3.03
C ASP A 63 4.00 16.43 4.01
N LEU A 64 3.67 15.44 4.85
CA LEU A 64 4.65 14.77 5.68
C LEU A 64 5.47 13.79 4.84
N MET A 65 4.82 12.89 4.09
CA MET A 65 5.48 11.83 3.33
C MET A 65 6.47 12.37 2.29
N LYS A 66 6.13 13.45 1.60
CA LYS A 66 6.98 14.05 0.56
C LYS A 66 8.29 14.61 1.10
N LYS A 67 8.47 14.77 2.42
CA LYS A 67 9.77 15.12 3.01
C LYS A 67 10.76 13.95 2.97
N TYR A 68 10.25 12.71 2.99
CA TYR A 68 11.02 11.47 3.16
C TYR A 68 11.04 10.58 1.91
N MET A 69 10.32 10.95 0.85
CA MET A 69 10.15 10.16 -0.37
C MET A 69 10.37 11.01 -1.62
N ASP A 70 10.58 10.39 -2.77
CA ASP A 70 11.00 11.01 -4.03
C ASP A 70 9.85 11.21 -5.03
N GLY A 71 8.64 10.72 -4.73
CA GLY A 71 7.49 10.85 -5.61
C GLY A 71 6.45 9.76 -5.39
N THR A 72 5.71 9.44 -6.44
CA THR A 72 4.64 8.43 -6.45
C THR A 72 4.76 7.50 -7.65
N THR A 73 4.40 6.24 -7.47
CA THR A 73 4.12 5.29 -8.56
C THR A 73 2.63 5.00 -8.62
N SER A 74 2.11 4.97 -9.84
CA SER A 74 0.69 4.90 -10.16
C SER A 74 0.40 3.74 -11.10
N SER A 75 -0.80 3.20 -10.99
CA SER A 75 -1.33 2.08 -11.78
C SER A 75 -2.56 2.46 -12.62
N SER A 76 -2.92 3.75 -12.64
CA SER A 76 -4.03 4.32 -13.41
C SER A 76 -3.82 5.81 -13.68
N LEU A 77 -4.63 6.39 -14.59
CA LEU A 77 -4.61 7.83 -14.87
C LEU A 77 -4.95 8.68 -13.63
N PHE A 78 -5.94 8.28 -12.84
CA PHE A 78 -6.37 9.06 -11.67
C PHE A 78 -5.35 9.02 -10.54
N GLU A 79 -4.66 7.90 -10.35
CA GLU A 79 -3.51 7.85 -9.43
C GLU A 79 -2.38 8.79 -9.91
N ALA A 80 -2.06 8.79 -11.20
CA ALA A 80 -1.03 9.67 -11.74
C ALA A 80 -1.38 11.16 -11.58
N LYS A 81 -2.65 11.53 -11.82
CA LYS A 81 -3.16 12.88 -11.53
C LYS A 81 -3.04 13.23 -10.07
N LEU A 82 -3.47 12.34 -9.17
CA LEU A 82 -3.38 12.55 -7.73
C LEU A 82 -1.93 12.74 -7.28
N GLY A 83 -1.01 11.91 -7.78
CA GLY A 83 0.41 12.02 -7.52
C GLY A 83 0.98 13.37 -7.96
N ALA A 84 0.68 13.79 -9.18
CA ALA A 84 1.11 15.08 -9.71
C ALA A 84 0.53 16.28 -8.92
N GLU A 85 -0.77 16.26 -8.61
CA GLU A 85 -1.47 17.39 -8.01
C GLU A 85 -1.25 17.52 -6.49
N LYS A 86 -1.17 16.40 -5.77
CA LYS A 86 -1.16 16.38 -4.30
C LYS A 86 0.18 15.99 -3.70
N PHE A 87 0.98 15.19 -4.38
CA PHE A 87 2.29 14.76 -3.88
C PHE A 87 3.43 15.59 -4.47
N GLY A 88 3.44 15.76 -5.80
CA GLY A 88 4.51 16.37 -6.57
C GLY A 88 5.73 15.45 -6.73
N LYS A 89 6.88 16.04 -7.10
CA LYS A 89 8.14 15.33 -7.41
C LYS A 89 8.02 14.37 -8.60
N GLU A 90 8.59 13.16 -8.51
CA GLU A 90 8.50 12.18 -9.59
C GLU A 90 7.12 11.49 -9.64
N VAL A 91 6.60 11.27 -10.84
CA VAL A 91 5.36 10.55 -11.10
C VAL A 91 5.65 9.42 -12.07
N HIS A 92 5.68 8.20 -11.55
CA HIS A 92 5.89 7.00 -12.35
C HIS A 92 4.53 6.43 -12.72
N ALA A 93 4.19 6.42 -14.00
CA ALA A 93 2.91 5.93 -14.50
C ALA A 93 3.07 4.54 -15.09
N TYR A 94 2.53 3.54 -14.42
CA TYR A 94 2.35 2.17 -14.92
C TYR A 94 0.88 1.90 -15.22
N SER A 95 0.61 1.05 -16.20
CA SER A 95 -0.70 0.40 -16.34
C SER A 95 -0.48 -0.99 -16.94
N VAL A 96 -1.37 -1.92 -16.61
CA VAL A 96 -1.39 -3.23 -17.28
C VAL A 96 -1.72 -3.06 -18.77
N ALA A 97 -2.59 -2.11 -19.10
CA ALA A 97 -2.91 -1.71 -20.46
C ALA A 97 -3.37 -0.25 -20.45
N TRP A 98 -2.75 0.57 -21.28
CA TRP A 98 -3.15 1.95 -21.50
C TRP A 98 -4.13 2.03 -22.66
N SER A 99 -5.15 2.88 -22.51
CA SER A 99 -5.90 3.42 -23.65
C SER A 99 -5.18 4.62 -24.27
N ALA A 100 -5.50 4.95 -25.52
CA ALA A 100 -4.93 6.13 -26.21
C ALA A 100 -5.25 7.44 -25.47
N ASP A 101 -6.48 7.58 -24.97
CA ASP A 101 -6.90 8.75 -24.20
C ASP A 101 -6.11 8.88 -22.89
N GLU A 102 -5.86 7.76 -22.21
CA GLU A 102 -5.02 7.76 -21.00
C GLU A 102 -3.56 8.08 -21.30
N ILE A 103 -2.97 7.57 -22.40
CA ILE A 103 -1.60 7.93 -22.80
C ILE A 103 -1.49 9.44 -23.01
N LYS A 104 -2.42 10.02 -23.78
CA LYS A 104 -2.45 11.46 -24.02
C LYS A 104 -2.59 12.26 -22.72
N ALA A 105 -3.43 11.79 -21.80
CA ALA A 105 -3.70 12.48 -20.55
C ALA A 105 -2.59 12.30 -19.49
N VAL A 106 -1.90 11.16 -19.47
CA VAL A 106 -0.84 10.86 -18.50
C VAL A 106 0.52 11.41 -18.92
N ARG A 107 0.77 11.56 -20.23
CA ARG A 107 2.01 12.11 -20.79
C ARG A 107 2.48 13.41 -20.13
N PRO A 108 1.65 14.46 -19.93
CA PRO A 108 2.12 15.70 -19.31
C PRO A 108 2.34 15.60 -17.79
N LEU A 109 1.87 14.53 -17.16
CA LEU A 109 1.93 14.34 -15.70
C LEU A 109 3.12 13.46 -15.30
N ALA A 110 3.42 12.46 -16.11
CA ALA A 110 4.38 11.42 -15.79
C ALA A 110 5.82 11.88 -16.04
N THR A 111 6.69 11.65 -15.05
CA THR A 111 8.15 11.73 -15.23
C THR A 111 8.70 10.46 -15.88
N LYS A 112 7.99 9.34 -15.77
CA LYS A 112 8.30 8.05 -16.42
C LYS A 112 7.02 7.32 -16.79
N ILE A 113 6.98 6.70 -17.97
CA ILE A 113 5.85 5.84 -18.38
C ILE A 113 6.35 4.40 -18.52
N ILE A 114 5.65 3.47 -17.89
CA ILE A 114 6.02 2.07 -17.79
C ILE A 114 4.95 1.23 -18.48
N PHE A 115 5.36 0.46 -19.48
CA PHE A 115 4.47 -0.43 -20.22
C PHE A 115 4.56 -1.85 -19.66
N ASN A 116 3.43 -2.55 -19.66
CA ASN A 116 3.36 -3.95 -19.23
C ASN A 116 3.87 -4.93 -20.30
N SER A 117 3.77 -4.57 -21.59
CA SER A 117 4.08 -5.45 -22.71
C SER A 117 4.78 -4.72 -23.86
N LEU A 118 5.49 -5.48 -24.70
CA LEU A 118 6.11 -4.96 -25.93
C LEU A 118 5.07 -4.47 -26.95
N SER A 119 3.88 -5.07 -26.99
CA SER A 119 2.81 -4.65 -27.91
C SER A 119 2.30 -3.25 -27.57
N GLN A 120 2.07 -2.96 -26.28
CA GLN A 120 1.66 -1.64 -25.80
C GLN A 120 2.77 -0.60 -25.99
N LEU A 121 4.02 -0.96 -25.68
CA LEU A 121 5.17 -0.09 -25.94
C LEU A 121 5.25 0.30 -27.42
N LYS A 122 5.20 -0.67 -28.34
CA LYS A 122 5.26 -0.43 -29.79
C LYS A 122 4.11 0.43 -30.29
N LEU A 123 2.90 0.17 -29.79
CA LEU A 123 1.70 0.92 -30.17
C LEU A 123 1.82 2.41 -29.83
N PHE A 124 2.27 2.72 -28.61
CA PHE A 124 2.27 4.09 -28.10
C PHE A 124 3.61 4.82 -28.20
N LEU A 125 4.67 4.17 -28.68
CA LEU A 125 6.01 4.78 -28.82
C LEU A 125 5.99 6.15 -29.55
N PRO A 126 5.23 6.36 -30.64
CA PRO A 126 5.14 7.66 -31.29
C PRO A 126 4.57 8.76 -30.37
N GLU A 127 3.64 8.39 -29.48
CA GLU A 127 2.93 9.29 -28.58
C GLU A 127 3.67 9.60 -27.28
N VAL A 128 4.72 8.86 -26.93
CA VAL A 128 5.49 9.07 -25.69
C VAL A 128 6.95 9.40 -25.93
N LYS A 129 7.33 9.67 -27.19
CA LYS A 129 8.69 10.04 -27.58
C LYS A 129 9.21 11.23 -26.75
N GLY A 130 10.41 11.08 -26.20
CA GLY A 130 11.08 12.10 -25.38
C GLY A 130 10.83 11.98 -23.88
N LEU A 131 10.00 11.03 -23.43
CA LEU A 131 9.89 10.67 -22.02
C LEU A 131 10.77 9.46 -21.69
N PRO A 132 11.28 9.34 -20.45
CA PRO A 132 11.86 8.10 -19.97
C PRO A 132 10.81 6.98 -19.98
N LEU A 133 11.06 5.95 -20.80
CA LEU A 133 10.19 4.79 -20.93
C LEU A 133 10.74 3.60 -20.16
N GLY A 134 9.83 2.85 -19.55
CA GLY A 134 10.11 1.61 -18.85
C GLY A 134 9.30 0.45 -19.39
N LEU A 135 9.82 -0.77 -19.19
CA LEU A 135 9.10 -2.01 -19.44
C LEU A 135 9.01 -2.80 -18.12
N ARG A 136 7.80 -3.30 -17.79
CA ARG A 136 7.65 -4.28 -16.72
C ARG A 136 8.18 -5.62 -17.18
N ILE A 137 9.06 -6.20 -16.40
CA ILE A 137 9.70 -7.49 -16.67
C ILE A 137 9.30 -8.47 -15.58
N ASN A 138 8.93 -9.68 -15.98
CA ASN A 138 8.64 -10.77 -15.08
C ASN A 138 9.84 -11.73 -15.05
N PRO A 139 10.58 -11.81 -13.93
CA PRO A 139 11.79 -12.62 -13.86
C PRO A 139 11.52 -14.13 -13.73
N GLY A 140 10.25 -14.53 -13.64
CA GLY A 140 9.81 -15.92 -13.42
C GLY A 140 10.06 -16.43 -12.01
N VAL A 141 10.43 -15.55 -11.08
CA VAL A 141 10.60 -15.84 -9.66
C VAL A 141 9.95 -14.73 -8.85
N SER A 142 9.37 -15.08 -7.71
CA SER A 142 8.73 -14.13 -6.80
C SER A 142 8.87 -14.60 -5.35
N HIS A 143 8.55 -13.70 -4.42
CA HIS A 143 8.26 -14.03 -3.03
C HIS A 143 6.82 -13.63 -2.74
N SER A 144 5.94 -14.60 -2.53
CA SER A 144 4.55 -14.38 -2.13
C SER A 144 4.03 -15.60 -1.38
N HIS A 145 3.22 -15.37 -0.35
CA HIS A 145 2.48 -16.42 0.35
C HIS A 145 1.08 -16.64 -0.24
N PHE A 146 0.62 -15.72 -1.10
CA PHE A 146 -0.71 -15.76 -1.70
C PHE A 146 -0.60 -15.85 -3.22
N ASP A 147 -1.21 -16.88 -3.82
CA ASP A 147 -1.23 -17.03 -5.28
C ASP A 147 -1.89 -15.83 -5.97
N LEU A 148 -2.98 -15.30 -5.40
CA LEU A 148 -3.67 -14.11 -5.90
C LEU A 148 -2.74 -12.89 -6.04
N ALA A 149 -1.75 -12.77 -5.15
CA ALA A 149 -0.81 -11.65 -5.11
C ALA A 149 0.52 -11.98 -5.82
N ASP A 150 0.71 -13.20 -6.34
CA ASP A 150 1.95 -13.60 -6.98
C ASP A 150 2.01 -13.10 -8.45
N PRO A 151 2.89 -12.14 -8.78
CA PRO A 151 3.03 -11.64 -10.14
C PRO A 151 3.78 -12.59 -11.08
N ALA A 152 4.46 -13.61 -10.56
CA ALA A 152 5.20 -14.61 -11.33
C ALA A 152 4.46 -15.94 -11.50
N ARG A 153 3.22 -16.05 -10.99
CA ARG A 153 2.38 -17.25 -11.10
C ARG A 153 2.13 -17.67 -12.55
N GLU A 154 1.72 -18.92 -12.73
CA GLU A 154 1.34 -19.46 -14.03
C GLU A 154 0.23 -18.61 -14.68
N PHE A 155 0.34 -18.38 -15.99
CA PHE A 155 -0.56 -17.52 -16.76
C PHE A 155 -0.62 -16.06 -16.29
N SER A 156 0.40 -15.59 -15.55
CA SER A 156 0.49 -14.17 -15.19
C SER A 156 0.50 -13.29 -16.44
N ARG A 157 -0.42 -12.32 -16.46
CA ARG A 157 -0.52 -11.29 -17.50
C ARG A 157 0.50 -10.15 -17.32
N LEU A 158 1.35 -10.23 -16.29
CA LEU A 158 2.14 -9.11 -15.81
C LEU A 158 3.59 -9.21 -16.26
N GLY A 159 4.04 -8.25 -17.05
CA GLY A 159 5.41 -8.12 -17.51
C GLY A 159 5.83 -9.10 -18.62
N VAL A 160 6.91 -8.75 -19.31
CA VAL A 160 7.51 -9.58 -20.37
C VAL A 160 8.56 -10.50 -19.73
N ILE A 161 8.58 -11.78 -20.12
CA ILE A 161 9.50 -12.78 -19.54
C ILE A 161 10.78 -12.93 -20.40
N SER A 162 10.61 -13.01 -21.72
CA SER A 162 11.68 -13.34 -22.67
C SER A 162 12.67 -12.19 -22.84
N LEU A 163 13.91 -12.38 -22.39
CA LEU A 163 14.98 -11.41 -22.62
C LEU A 163 15.26 -11.21 -24.12
N ASP A 164 15.21 -12.30 -24.90
CA ASP A 164 15.47 -12.26 -26.35
C ASP A 164 14.45 -11.41 -27.11
N GLU A 165 13.21 -11.32 -26.61
CA GLU A 165 12.20 -10.42 -27.16
C GLU A 165 12.39 -8.96 -26.72
N ILE A 166 12.96 -8.73 -25.53
CA ILE A 166 13.14 -7.40 -24.96
C ILE A 166 14.37 -6.70 -25.56
N LEU A 167 15.48 -7.42 -25.74
CA LEU A 167 16.75 -6.84 -26.21
C LEU A 167 16.64 -6.05 -27.53
N PRO A 168 15.85 -6.48 -28.54
CA PRO A 168 15.63 -5.68 -29.76
C PRO A 168 14.98 -4.32 -29.52
N MET A 169 14.26 -4.15 -28.42
CA MET A 169 13.58 -2.90 -28.04
C MET A 169 14.37 -2.09 -27.00
N ALA A 170 15.55 -2.54 -26.57
CA ALA A 170 16.31 -1.92 -25.48
C ALA A 170 16.65 -0.45 -25.74
N SER A 171 16.92 -0.05 -27.00
CA SER A 171 17.21 1.34 -27.37
C SER A 171 16.02 2.29 -27.23
N ALA A 172 14.80 1.76 -27.13
CA ALA A 172 13.59 2.55 -26.85
C ALA A 172 13.29 2.66 -25.35
N LEU A 173 14.05 1.97 -24.50
CA LEU A 173 13.84 1.90 -23.05
C LEU A 173 14.96 2.67 -22.34
N SER A 174 14.56 3.40 -21.31
CA SER A 174 15.48 4.01 -20.33
C SER A 174 15.53 3.22 -19.02
N GLY A 175 14.55 2.36 -18.76
CA GLY A 175 14.54 1.53 -17.56
C GLY A 175 13.62 0.32 -17.59
N ALA A 176 13.59 -0.37 -16.46
CA ALA A 176 12.78 -1.57 -16.26
C ALA A 176 12.13 -1.59 -14.88
N MET A 177 10.99 -2.26 -14.77
CA MET A 177 10.28 -2.49 -13.51
C MET A 177 10.19 -3.99 -13.23
N PHE A 178 10.70 -4.40 -12.07
CA PHE A 178 10.56 -5.73 -11.51
C PHE A 178 9.71 -5.64 -10.24
N HIS A 179 8.43 -6.02 -10.33
CA HIS A 179 7.55 -6.09 -9.16
C HIS A 179 7.21 -7.57 -8.91
N CYS A 180 7.99 -8.20 -8.02
CA CYS A 180 8.02 -9.64 -7.80
C CYS A 180 8.03 -10.04 -6.30
N GLN A 181 7.74 -9.10 -5.40
CA GLN A 181 7.71 -9.33 -3.96
C GLN A 181 6.32 -9.01 -3.41
N CYS A 182 5.88 -9.76 -2.41
CA CYS A 182 4.66 -9.54 -1.64
C CYS A 182 4.95 -9.93 -0.18
N GLU A 183 4.74 -8.99 0.75
CA GLU A 183 4.98 -9.18 2.20
C GLU A 183 6.37 -9.75 2.57
N ASN A 184 7.38 -9.55 1.72
CA ASN A 184 8.71 -10.12 1.92
C ASN A 184 9.43 -9.41 3.07
N ASP A 185 9.50 -10.09 4.21
CA ASP A 185 10.24 -9.68 5.41
C ASP A 185 11.56 -10.44 5.61
N ASP A 186 12.00 -11.18 4.58
CA ASP A 186 13.24 -11.95 4.55
C ASP A 186 14.29 -11.31 3.62
N LEU A 187 15.36 -10.79 4.21
CA LEU A 187 16.50 -10.23 3.47
C LEU A 187 17.16 -11.27 2.55
N GLU A 188 17.26 -12.53 2.97
CA GLU A 188 17.91 -13.55 2.14
C GLU A 188 17.09 -13.79 0.87
N SER A 189 15.77 -13.94 0.99
CA SER A 189 14.88 -14.02 -0.16
C SER A 189 14.99 -12.80 -1.08
N PHE A 190 15.04 -11.59 -0.52
CA PHE A 190 15.25 -10.37 -1.32
C PHE A 190 16.57 -10.45 -2.10
N CYS A 191 17.68 -10.80 -1.44
CA CYS A 191 18.99 -10.94 -2.07
C CYS A 191 18.98 -11.96 -3.20
N ARG A 192 18.39 -13.15 -3.00
CA ARG A 192 18.28 -14.20 -4.03
C ARG A 192 17.54 -13.70 -5.28
N ILE A 193 16.45 -12.95 -5.11
CA ILE A 193 15.66 -12.41 -6.22
C ILE A 193 16.46 -11.34 -6.97
N VAL A 194 17.12 -10.42 -6.25
CA VAL A 194 17.98 -9.39 -6.87
C VAL A 194 19.14 -10.01 -7.63
N ASP A 195 19.78 -11.05 -7.08
CA ASP A 195 20.87 -11.76 -7.74
C ASP A 195 20.40 -12.53 -8.98
N HIS A 196 19.20 -13.12 -8.94
CA HIS A 196 18.58 -13.73 -10.11
C HIS A 196 18.31 -12.71 -11.21
N ILE A 197 17.76 -11.53 -10.87
CA ILE A 197 17.54 -10.43 -11.83
C ILE A 197 18.88 -9.99 -12.43
N ALA A 198 19.90 -9.74 -11.60
CA ALA A 198 21.23 -9.32 -12.04
C ALA A 198 21.88 -10.34 -12.99
N LYS A 199 21.75 -11.63 -12.69
CA LYS A 199 22.31 -12.71 -13.52
C LYS A 199 21.55 -12.86 -14.84
N ARG A 200 20.22 -12.88 -14.80
CA ARG A 200 19.38 -13.18 -15.97
C ARG A 200 19.27 -12.00 -16.92
N TYR A 201 19.12 -10.78 -16.41
CA TYR A 201 18.84 -9.59 -17.20
C TYR A 201 20.04 -8.63 -17.33
N GLY A 202 21.24 -9.01 -16.84
CA GLY A 202 22.47 -8.21 -16.93
C GLY A 202 22.70 -7.53 -18.29
N PRO A 203 22.61 -8.25 -19.43
CA PRO A 203 22.80 -7.66 -20.77
C PRO A 203 21.80 -6.55 -21.14
N LEU A 204 20.61 -6.56 -20.52
CA LEU A 204 19.64 -5.47 -20.64
C LEU A 204 19.97 -4.36 -19.64
N LEU A 205 20.23 -4.72 -18.37
CA LEU A 205 20.49 -3.77 -17.28
C LEU A 205 21.65 -2.81 -17.59
N GLU A 206 22.72 -3.31 -18.23
CA GLU A 206 23.87 -2.50 -18.70
C GLU A 206 23.51 -1.43 -19.74
N LYS A 207 22.30 -1.46 -20.30
CA LYS A 207 21.81 -0.50 -21.30
C LYS A 207 20.76 0.46 -20.75
N LEU A 208 20.38 0.31 -19.48
CA LEU A 208 19.33 1.11 -18.84
C LEU A 208 19.96 2.19 -17.97
N GLU A 209 19.18 3.22 -17.68
CA GLU A 209 19.53 4.31 -16.76
C GLU A 209 18.90 4.11 -15.37
N TRP A 210 17.80 3.35 -15.30
CA TRP A 210 17.09 3.12 -14.05
C TRP A 210 16.37 1.77 -13.97
N VAL A 211 16.17 1.31 -12.73
CA VAL A 211 15.43 0.09 -12.40
C VAL A 211 14.51 0.33 -11.23
N SER A 212 13.22 0.02 -11.36
CA SER A 212 12.32 -0.14 -10.22
C SER A 212 12.35 -1.59 -9.75
N LEU A 213 12.66 -1.81 -8.47
CA LEU A 213 12.55 -3.12 -7.81
C LEU A 213 11.17 -3.35 -7.16
N GLY A 214 10.20 -2.47 -7.46
CA GLY A 214 8.84 -2.60 -6.99
C GLY A 214 8.66 -2.42 -5.49
N GLY A 215 7.53 -2.91 -5.00
CA GLY A 215 7.13 -2.86 -3.59
C GLY A 215 7.14 -4.26 -2.97
N GLY A 216 6.31 -4.46 -1.94
CA GLY A 216 6.16 -5.78 -1.30
C GLY A 216 7.34 -6.24 -0.47
N ILE A 217 8.29 -5.34 -0.16
CA ILE A 217 9.42 -5.57 0.73
C ILE A 217 9.11 -4.90 2.07
N TYR A 218 8.94 -5.68 3.13
CA TYR A 218 8.59 -5.19 4.46
C TYR A 218 9.83 -4.81 5.29
N PHE A 219 10.67 -3.94 4.74
CA PHE A 219 11.91 -3.52 5.40
C PHE A 219 11.70 -2.58 6.61
N THR A 220 10.48 -2.10 6.86
CA THR A 220 10.16 -1.32 8.07
C THR A 220 9.75 -2.18 9.26
N LYS A 221 9.69 -3.51 9.11
CA LYS A 221 9.49 -4.45 10.22
C LYS A 221 10.55 -4.25 11.30
N GLU A 222 10.16 -4.42 12.55
CA GLU A 222 11.10 -4.40 13.67
C GLU A 222 12.13 -5.53 13.52
N GLY A 223 13.40 -5.23 13.77
CA GLY A 223 14.50 -6.19 13.60
C GLY A 223 14.95 -6.43 12.15
N TYR A 224 14.31 -5.84 11.14
CA TYR A 224 14.75 -6.02 9.75
C TYR A 224 16.17 -5.44 9.55
N PRO A 225 17.10 -6.17 8.90
CA PRO A 225 18.50 -5.75 8.73
C PRO A 225 18.68 -4.63 7.69
N LEU A 226 18.17 -3.43 8.03
CA LEU A 226 17.99 -2.30 7.13
C LEU A 226 19.27 -1.84 6.41
N ASP A 227 20.41 -1.82 7.12
CA ASP A 227 21.67 -1.38 6.52
C ASP A 227 22.22 -2.41 5.53
N ALA A 228 22.04 -3.71 5.80
CA ALA A 228 22.45 -4.77 4.88
C ALA A 228 21.57 -4.77 3.63
N PHE A 229 20.26 -4.57 3.80
CA PHE A 229 19.32 -4.35 2.71
C PHE A 229 19.71 -3.15 1.83
N ALA A 230 19.98 -2.00 2.44
CA ALA A 230 20.39 -0.80 1.71
C ALA A 230 21.73 -0.98 0.98
N ARG A 231 22.71 -1.68 1.59
CA ARG A 231 23.97 -2.02 0.92
C ARG A 231 23.76 -2.93 -0.28
N LYS A 232 22.90 -3.96 -0.19
CA LYS A 232 22.57 -4.83 -1.33
C LYS A 232 22.02 -4.04 -2.52
N ILE A 233 21.16 -3.06 -2.26
CA ILE A 233 20.62 -2.17 -3.30
C ILE A 233 21.74 -1.30 -3.91
N LYS A 234 22.62 -0.74 -3.07
CA LYS A 234 23.76 0.05 -3.52
C LYS A 234 24.68 -0.73 -4.46
N GLU A 235 25.01 -1.97 -4.08
CA GLU A 235 25.84 -2.87 -4.88
C GLU A 235 25.19 -3.14 -6.25
N PHE A 236 23.88 -3.41 -6.28
CA PHE A 236 23.15 -3.60 -7.53
C PHE A 236 23.17 -2.33 -8.40
N SER A 237 22.91 -1.17 -7.81
CA SER A 237 22.94 0.12 -8.48
C SER A 237 24.31 0.41 -9.11
N GLN A 238 25.39 0.25 -8.33
CA GLN A 238 26.76 0.49 -8.78
C GLN A 238 27.24 -0.51 -9.84
N ARG A 239 26.82 -1.78 -9.74
CA ARG A 239 27.20 -2.81 -10.71
C ARG A 239 26.70 -2.52 -12.12
N PHE A 240 25.51 -1.95 -12.26
CA PHE A 240 24.87 -1.69 -13.55
C PHE A 240 24.82 -0.20 -13.92
N ASP A 241 25.33 0.68 -13.06
CA ASP A 241 25.24 2.16 -13.19
C ASP A 241 23.80 2.66 -13.40
N VAL A 242 22.86 2.10 -12.62
CA VAL A 242 21.43 2.43 -12.71
C VAL A 242 20.93 3.11 -11.45
N GLN A 243 20.05 4.12 -11.60
CA GLN A 243 19.25 4.62 -10.49
C GLN A 243 18.21 3.57 -10.09
N VAL A 244 18.31 3.08 -8.85
CA VAL A 244 17.30 2.16 -8.30
C VAL A 244 16.13 2.93 -7.70
N TYR A 245 14.91 2.46 -7.96
CA TYR A 245 13.67 2.90 -7.34
C TYR A 245 13.05 1.76 -6.52
N LEU A 246 12.55 2.11 -5.34
CA LEU A 246 11.67 1.28 -4.52
C LEU A 246 10.26 1.88 -4.55
N GLU A 247 9.26 1.02 -4.49
CA GLU A 247 7.83 1.39 -4.53
C GLU A 247 7.12 1.01 -3.22
N PRO A 248 7.52 1.56 -2.06
CA PRO A 248 6.90 1.21 -0.80
C PRO A 248 5.42 1.63 -0.80
N GLY A 249 4.54 0.65 -0.59
CA GLY A 249 3.13 0.83 -0.24
C GLY A 249 2.95 0.50 1.23
N GLU A 250 2.68 -0.77 1.54
CA GLU A 250 2.41 -1.26 2.89
C GLU A 250 3.50 -0.86 3.89
N THR A 251 4.76 -1.10 3.55
CA THR A 251 5.92 -0.78 4.40
C THR A 251 6.01 0.72 4.76
N ALA A 252 5.42 1.62 3.98
CA ALA A 252 5.36 3.04 4.30
C ALA A 252 4.30 3.37 5.36
N VAL A 253 3.19 2.63 5.40
CA VAL A 253 2.00 3.01 6.19
C VAL A 253 1.58 1.97 7.24
N THR A 254 2.22 0.81 7.25
CA THR A 254 1.93 -0.26 8.20
C THR A 254 1.98 0.23 9.64
N ARG A 255 1.05 -0.24 10.47
CA ARG A 255 0.89 0.13 11.90
C ARG A 255 0.71 1.64 12.16
N SER A 256 0.38 2.43 11.14
CA SER A 256 0.13 3.88 11.27
C SER A 256 -1.34 4.28 11.14
N GLY A 257 -2.19 3.38 10.64
CA GLY A 257 -3.63 3.60 10.50
C GLY A 257 -4.46 2.60 11.29
N PHE A 258 -5.59 3.07 11.80
CA PHE A 258 -6.54 2.27 12.57
C PHE A 258 -7.95 2.49 12.05
N LEU A 259 -8.79 1.46 12.07
CA LEU A 259 -10.23 1.59 11.91
C LEU A 259 -10.85 1.54 13.31
N VAL A 260 -11.28 2.69 13.81
CA VAL A 260 -11.93 2.81 15.13
C VAL A 260 -13.42 2.60 14.96
N THR A 261 -13.96 1.64 15.70
CA THR A 261 -15.35 1.21 15.65
C THR A 261 -15.94 1.17 17.05
N LYS A 262 -17.26 0.96 17.14
CA LYS A 262 -18.00 0.86 18.39
C LYS A 262 -18.91 -0.35 18.38
N VAL A 263 -18.98 -1.06 19.50
CA VAL A 263 -19.92 -2.17 19.70
C VAL A 263 -21.35 -1.64 19.69
N LEU A 264 -22.18 -2.18 18.81
CA LEU A 264 -23.60 -1.87 18.68
C LEU A 264 -24.50 -2.88 19.38
N ASP A 265 -24.12 -4.15 19.35
CA ASP A 265 -24.90 -5.24 19.92
C ASP A 265 -23.98 -6.40 20.31
N ILE A 266 -24.43 -7.22 21.25
CA ILE A 266 -23.75 -8.44 21.67
C ILE A 266 -24.78 -9.56 21.72
N VAL A 267 -24.57 -10.58 20.89
CA VAL A 267 -25.43 -11.76 20.81
C VAL A 267 -24.65 -13.01 21.18
N HIS A 268 -25.36 -14.08 21.53
CA HIS A 268 -24.76 -15.36 21.89
C HIS A 268 -25.17 -16.45 20.90
N ASN A 269 -24.20 -17.13 20.30
CA ASN A 269 -24.41 -18.30 19.46
C ASN A 269 -23.22 -19.27 19.54
N GLY A 270 -23.20 -20.11 20.58
CA GLY A 270 -22.08 -21.01 20.88
C GLY A 270 -20.82 -20.29 21.42
N MET A 271 -20.64 -19.03 21.04
CA MET A 271 -19.74 -18.05 21.63
C MET A 271 -20.40 -16.67 21.62
N ASP A 272 -19.86 -15.73 22.38
CA ASP A 272 -20.32 -14.34 22.30
C ASP A 272 -19.85 -13.70 21.00
N VAL A 273 -20.73 -12.90 20.39
CA VAL A 273 -20.49 -12.20 19.13
C VAL A 273 -20.78 -10.72 19.36
N ALA A 274 -19.75 -9.88 19.24
CA ALA A 274 -19.91 -8.44 19.34
C ALA A 274 -19.98 -7.83 17.92
N ILE A 275 -21.09 -7.17 17.62
CA ILE A 275 -21.35 -6.54 16.33
C ILE A 275 -20.87 -5.09 16.41
N VAL A 276 -19.94 -4.69 15.55
CA VAL A 276 -19.41 -3.31 15.52
C VAL A 276 -20.06 -2.47 14.41
N ASP A 277 -19.97 -1.15 14.54
CA ASP A 277 -20.51 -0.20 13.56
C ASP A 277 -19.70 -0.08 12.24
N ALA A 278 -19.00 -1.14 11.86
CA ALA A 278 -18.22 -1.27 10.62
C ALA A 278 -18.47 -2.62 9.95
N ALA A 279 -17.89 -2.83 8.77
CA ALA A 279 -18.02 -4.08 8.02
C ALA A 279 -16.72 -4.42 7.29
N VAL A 280 -16.44 -5.71 7.17
CA VAL A 280 -15.22 -6.23 6.53
C VAL A 280 -15.25 -5.95 5.03
N GLU A 281 -16.28 -6.40 4.32
CA GLU A 281 -16.42 -6.20 2.87
C GLU A 281 -16.34 -4.73 2.48
N THR A 282 -16.90 -3.86 3.31
CA THR A 282 -17.02 -2.42 3.03
C THR A 282 -15.76 -1.64 3.42
N HIS A 283 -15.13 -1.95 4.56
CA HIS A 283 -14.12 -1.08 5.17
C HIS A 283 -12.72 -1.70 5.27
N MET A 284 -12.60 -3.03 5.22
CA MET A 284 -11.32 -3.76 5.25
C MET A 284 -11.37 -4.98 4.33
N LEU A 285 -11.72 -4.74 3.05
CA LEU A 285 -12.08 -5.77 2.07
C LEU A 285 -11.02 -6.88 1.89
N ASP A 286 -9.74 -6.59 2.15
CA ASP A 286 -8.68 -7.61 2.04
C ASP A 286 -8.80 -8.75 3.04
N LEU A 287 -9.38 -8.51 4.22
CA LEU A 287 -9.62 -9.57 5.18
C LEU A 287 -10.54 -10.65 4.59
N LEU A 288 -11.54 -10.23 3.81
CA LEU A 288 -12.43 -11.16 3.10
C LEU A 288 -11.72 -11.81 1.90
N ILE A 289 -11.02 -11.03 1.07
CA ILE A 289 -10.37 -11.53 -0.16
C ILE A 289 -9.28 -12.55 0.15
N TYR A 290 -8.47 -12.29 1.18
CA TYR A 290 -7.34 -13.14 1.57
C TYR A 290 -7.69 -14.12 2.69
N SER A 291 -8.93 -14.09 3.20
CA SER A 291 -9.39 -14.92 4.32
C SER A 291 -8.49 -14.78 5.55
N THR A 292 -8.23 -13.53 5.95
CA THR A 292 -7.39 -13.17 7.09
C THR A 292 -8.18 -12.41 8.15
N ASP A 293 -7.77 -12.54 9.41
CA ASP A 293 -8.37 -11.80 10.52
C ASP A 293 -7.75 -10.39 10.64
N ALA A 294 -8.54 -9.44 11.15
CA ALA A 294 -8.07 -8.10 11.46
C ALA A 294 -6.97 -8.14 12.54
N LYS A 295 -6.02 -7.22 12.48
CA LYS A 295 -5.01 -7.07 13.52
C LYS A 295 -5.51 -6.11 14.61
N MET A 296 -5.04 -6.29 15.84
CA MET A 296 -5.27 -5.38 16.96
C MET A 296 -3.94 -5.15 17.68
N GLU A 297 -3.66 -3.90 18.07
CA GLU A 297 -2.41 -3.54 18.76
C GLU A 297 -2.66 -2.50 19.87
N PRO A 298 -2.36 -2.81 21.14
CA PRO A 298 -2.02 -4.14 21.63
C PRO A 298 -3.13 -5.16 21.36
N MET A 299 -2.73 -6.42 21.18
CA MET A 299 -3.68 -7.54 21.11
C MET A 299 -4.35 -7.67 22.48
N PRO A 300 -5.68 -7.64 22.57
CA PRO A 300 -6.35 -7.88 23.84
C PRO A 300 -6.11 -9.35 24.25
N GLU A 301 -5.91 -9.56 25.53
CA GLU A 301 -5.80 -10.89 26.14
C GLU A 301 -6.66 -10.95 27.39
N GLY A 302 -7.33 -12.09 27.61
CA GLY A 302 -8.17 -12.28 28.78
C GLY A 302 -9.13 -13.47 28.65
N PRO A 303 -10.02 -13.67 29.63
CA PRO A 303 -10.89 -14.83 29.67
C PRO A 303 -12.15 -14.71 28.81
N HIS A 304 -12.45 -13.52 28.26
CA HIS A 304 -13.72 -13.25 27.56
C HIS A 304 -13.54 -13.31 26.05
N ALA A 305 -13.88 -14.45 25.43
CA ALA A 305 -13.73 -14.67 23.99
C ALA A 305 -14.94 -14.16 23.20
N TYR A 306 -14.68 -13.39 22.15
CA TYR A 306 -15.69 -12.86 21.23
C TYR A 306 -15.32 -13.12 19.77
N ALA A 307 -16.33 -13.36 18.94
CA ALA A 307 -16.22 -13.11 17.52
C ALA A 307 -16.60 -11.64 17.29
N LEU A 308 -15.70 -10.87 16.68
CA LEU A 308 -16.00 -9.49 16.29
C LEU A 308 -16.59 -9.51 14.88
N ALA A 309 -17.85 -9.11 14.76
CA ALA A 309 -18.61 -9.16 13.51
C ALA A 309 -18.97 -7.76 13.01
N GLY A 310 -19.08 -7.62 11.70
CA GLY A 310 -19.58 -6.40 11.08
C GLY A 310 -21.11 -6.34 11.04
N ARG A 311 -21.62 -5.18 10.64
CA ARG A 311 -23.06 -4.84 10.65
C ARG A 311 -23.79 -5.11 9.33
N THR A 312 -23.27 -5.97 8.47
CA THR A 312 -23.94 -6.32 7.20
C THR A 312 -24.71 -7.63 7.30
N CYS A 313 -25.45 -7.98 6.24
CA CYS A 313 -26.16 -9.25 6.15
C CYS A 313 -25.29 -10.39 5.61
N LEU A 314 -24.02 -10.14 5.27
CA LEU A 314 -23.10 -11.16 4.81
C LEU A 314 -22.70 -12.06 5.99
N ALA A 315 -22.92 -13.37 5.88
CA ALA A 315 -22.57 -14.32 6.94
C ALA A 315 -21.06 -14.34 7.27
N GLY A 316 -20.21 -14.04 6.29
CA GLY A 316 -18.76 -13.92 6.45
C GLY A 316 -18.27 -12.55 6.92
N ASP A 317 -19.14 -11.63 7.32
CA ASP A 317 -18.76 -10.31 7.83
C ASP A 317 -18.21 -10.40 9.26
N VAL A 318 -17.04 -11.02 9.41
CA VAL A 318 -16.38 -11.31 10.67
C VAL A 318 -14.95 -10.78 10.60
N PHE A 319 -14.61 -9.85 11.49
CA PHE A 319 -13.26 -9.29 11.59
C PHE A 319 -12.27 -10.30 12.17
N GLY A 320 -12.72 -11.18 13.06
CA GLY A 320 -11.89 -12.23 13.65
C GLY A 320 -12.40 -12.67 15.03
N LYS A 321 -11.61 -13.51 15.71
CA LYS A 321 -11.88 -13.96 17.09
C LYS A 321 -10.80 -13.47 18.04
N TYR A 322 -11.21 -12.85 19.13
CA TYR A 322 -10.30 -12.21 20.08
C TYR A 322 -10.78 -12.43 21.51
N SER A 323 -9.87 -12.29 22.46
CA SER A 323 -10.19 -12.44 23.88
C SER A 323 -9.88 -11.15 24.64
N PHE A 324 -10.80 -10.72 25.49
CA PHE A 324 -10.71 -9.44 26.19
C PHE A 324 -10.52 -9.64 27.71
N PRO A 325 -9.82 -8.70 28.38
CA PRO A 325 -9.61 -8.75 29.83
C PRO A 325 -10.90 -8.49 30.62
N VAL A 326 -11.86 -7.80 30.00
CA VAL A 326 -13.18 -7.48 30.57
C VAL A 326 -14.27 -7.85 29.57
N GLN A 327 -15.49 -8.11 30.06
CA GLN A 327 -16.64 -8.33 29.19
C GLN A 327 -16.96 -7.06 28.40
N LEU A 328 -17.09 -7.20 27.08
CA LEU A 328 -17.49 -6.10 26.22
C LEU A 328 -18.92 -5.66 26.54
N GLN A 329 -19.17 -4.36 26.41
CA GLN A 329 -20.47 -3.73 26.54
C GLN A 329 -20.83 -2.98 25.25
N VAL A 330 -22.12 -2.80 25.01
CA VAL A 330 -22.59 -1.90 23.94
C VAL A 330 -22.05 -0.49 24.21
N GLY A 331 -21.42 0.10 23.20
CA GLY A 331 -20.75 1.39 23.30
C GLY A 331 -19.24 1.32 23.51
N ASP A 332 -18.65 0.14 23.75
CA ASP A 332 -17.20 -0.02 23.82
C ASP A 332 -16.55 0.23 22.46
N LEU A 333 -15.35 0.82 22.47
CA LEU A 333 -14.60 1.13 21.27
C LEU A 333 -13.65 -0.02 20.92
N ILE A 334 -13.66 -0.41 19.64
CA ILE A 334 -12.82 -1.47 19.08
C ILE A 334 -11.99 -0.88 17.94
N PRO A 335 -10.71 -0.55 18.18
CA PRO A 335 -9.77 -0.14 17.16
C PRO A 335 -9.09 -1.35 16.50
N PHE A 336 -9.32 -1.53 15.19
CA PHE A 336 -8.55 -2.46 14.37
C PHE A 336 -7.27 -1.77 13.86
N SER A 337 -6.14 -2.45 13.99
CA SER A 337 -4.82 -1.97 13.58
C SER A 337 -4.50 -2.30 12.13
N ASP A 338 -3.43 -1.68 11.62
CA ASP A 338 -2.90 -1.91 10.27
C ASP A 338 -3.93 -1.61 9.17
N ALA A 339 -4.79 -0.63 9.42
CA ALA A 339 -5.92 -0.28 8.56
C ALA A 339 -5.61 0.91 7.63
N ALA A 340 -4.33 1.18 7.33
CA ALA A 340 -3.94 2.23 6.39
C ALA A 340 -3.78 1.70 4.95
N GLY A 341 -2.99 0.63 4.79
CA GLY A 341 -2.72 0.02 3.50
C GLY A 341 -3.90 -0.78 3.01
N TYR A 342 -4.24 -0.63 1.73
CA TYR A 342 -5.28 -1.40 1.05
C TYR A 342 -6.64 -1.44 1.78
N THR A 343 -7.03 -0.36 2.47
CA THR A 343 -8.37 -0.20 3.06
C THR A 343 -9.11 0.94 2.37
N MET A 344 -8.71 2.19 2.67
CA MET A 344 -9.35 3.42 2.22
C MET A 344 -9.40 3.56 0.69
N VAL A 345 -8.47 2.92 -0.01
CA VAL A 345 -8.37 2.92 -1.49
C VAL A 345 -9.45 2.09 -2.18
N LYS A 346 -10.12 1.17 -1.46
CA LYS A 346 -11.12 0.25 -2.04
C LYS A 346 -12.37 0.06 -1.17
N LYS A 347 -12.57 0.95 -0.20
CA LYS A 347 -13.82 1.01 0.55
C LYS A 347 -14.99 1.29 -0.38
N ASN A 348 -16.13 0.67 -0.13
CA ASN A 348 -17.30 0.71 -1.02
C ASN A 348 -18.58 1.04 -0.22
N TRP A 349 -19.74 1.00 -0.88
CA TRP A 349 -21.03 1.31 -0.26
C TRP A 349 -21.93 0.07 -0.11
N PHE A 350 -21.35 -1.13 0.04
CA PHE A 350 -22.11 -2.36 0.28
C PHE A 350 -23.09 -2.19 1.46
N ASN A 351 -24.33 -2.64 1.26
CA ASN A 351 -25.46 -2.45 2.18
C ASN A 351 -25.80 -0.99 2.58
N GLY A 352 -25.19 0.02 1.95
CA GLY A 352 -25.39 1.43 2.32
C GLY A 352 -24.97 1.74 3.76
N VAL A 353 -24.06 0.95 4.34
CA VAL A 353 -23.57 1.20 5.70
C VAL A 353 -22.77 2.50 5.76
N ALA A 354 -22.73 3.13 6.93
CA ALA A 354 -22.02 4.39 7.11
C ALA A 354 -20.52 4.22 6.81
N MET A 355 -20.04 4.98 5.83
CA MET A 355 -18.63 4.99 5.43
C MET A 355 -17.78 5.66 6.53
N PRO A 356 -16.64 5.08 6.93
CA PRO A 356 -15.82 5.64 7.99
C PRO A 356 -15.28 7.00 7.60
N SER A 357 -15.35 7.96 8.53
CA SER A 357 -14.67 9.25 8.36
C SER A 357 -13.17 9.04 8.25
N ILE A 358 -12.45 9.98 7.64
CA ILE A 358 -10.98 9.98 7.62
C ILE A 358 -10.49 11.06 8.57
N ALA A 359 -9.75 10.66 9.59
CA ALA A 359 -9.12 11.54 10.57
C ALA A 359 -7.60 11.35 10.58
N VAL A 360 -6.88 12.44 10.90
CA VAL A 360 -5.42 12.45 11.02
C VAL A 360 -5.04 13.03 12.36
N ARG A 361 -4.31 12.24 13.17
CA ARG A 361 -3.62 12.74 14.36
C ARG A 361 -2.25 13.28 13.93
N ARG A 362 -2.09 14.59 14.05
CA ARG A 362 -0.89 15.33 13.67
C ARG A 362 0.26 15.11 14.65
N LEU A 363 1.48 15.46 14.22
CA LEU A 363 2.68 15.35 15.08
C LEU A 363 2.59 16.14 16.39
N ASP A 364 1.81 17.23 16.43
CA ASP A 364 1.57 18.03 17.65
C ASP A 364 0.46 17.44 18.54
N GLY A 365 -0.14 16.33 18.14
CA GLY A 365 -1.25 15.66 18.84
C GLY A 365 -2.65 16.14 18.45
N ARG A 366 -2.78 17.22 17.67
CA ARG A 366 -4.08 17.69 17.16
C ARG A 366 -4.70 16.63 16.23
N VAL A 367 -6.02 16.45 16.31
CA VAL A 367 -6.73 15.53 15.43
C VAL A 367 -7.61 16.31 14.46
N ASP A 368 -7.36 16.13 13.17
CA ASP A 368 -8.10 16.74 12.07
C ASP A 368 -9.04 15.71 11.43
N VAL A 369 -10.34 15.99 11.41
CA VAL A 369 -11.28 15.22 10.58
C VAL A 369 -11.22 15.77 9.16
N VAL A 370 -10.61 15.00 8.25
CA VAL A 370 -10.32 15.44 6.89
C VAL A 370 -11.48 15.20 5.94
N LYS A 371 -12.23 14.11 6.13
CA LYS A 371 -13.42 13.80 5.33
C LYS A 371 -14.46 13.12 6.19
N ARG A 372 -15.69 13.63 6.12
CA ARG A 372 -16.91 12.94 6.53
C ARG A 372 -17.66 12.53 5.27
N PHE A 373 -18.23 11.33 5.30
CA PHE A 373 -19.10 10.84 4.24
C PHE A 373 -20.55 10.90 4.71
N THR A 374 -21.43 11.27 3.80
CA THR A 374 -22.83 11.57 4.08
C THR A 374 -23.74 10.70 3.22
N TYR A 375 -25.05 10.79 3.47
CA TYR A 375 -26.03 10.17 2.60
C TYR A 375 -25.95 10.68 1.15
N ASP A 376 -25.63 11.97 0.96
CA ASP A 376 -25.48 12.53 -0.39
C ASP A 376 -24.28 11.93 -1.13
N ASP A 377 -23.17 11.63 -0.43
CA ASP A 377 -22.04 10.90 -1.03
C ASP A 377 -22.45 9.46 -1.45
N TYR A 378 -23.36 8.82 -0.70
CA TYR A 378 -23.90 7.51 -1.05
C TYR A 378 -24.81 7.60 -2.28
N VAL A 379 -25.77 8.52 -2.30
CA VAL A 379 -26.69 8.72 -3.44
C VAL A 379 -25.91 9.04 -4.71
N ALA A 380 -24.95 9.97 -4.65
CA ALA A 380 -24.12 10.36 -5.79
C ALA A 380 -23.25 9.20 -6.35
N SER A 381 -23.07 8.11 -5.59
CA SER A 381 -22.33 6.94 -6.08
C SER A 381 -23.18 5.97 -6.91
N LEU A 382 -24.51 6.14 -6.92
CA LEU A 382 -25.45 5.17 -7.50
C LEU A 382 -26.02 5.58 -8.87
N SER A 383 -25.95 6.86 -9.25
CA SER A 383 -26.53 7.35 -10.52
C SER A 383 -25.91 8.65 -11.02
#